data_AF-W7TAT1-F1
#
_entry.id   AF-W7TAT1-F1
#
_cell.length_a   1.000
_cell.length_b   1.000
_cell.length_c   1.000
_cell.angle_alpha   90.00
_cell.angle_beta   90.00
_cell.angle_gamma   90.00
#
_symmetry.space_group_name_H-M   'P 1'
#
loop_
_entity.id
_entity.type
_entity.pdbx_description
1 polymer ?
#
loop_
_entity_poly.entity_id
_entity_poly.type
_entity_poly.pdbx_seq_one_letter_code
_entity_poly.pdbx_strand_id
1 'polypeptide(L)'
;MAASNPLATVPPALKKITVFMRRAEELDRDTSHPDSKLVAYYCRTHAMDQAMLLRTPENSKELMPFLVALMDRLEEDKKSLPAQSPAEAKGVVEAFADRVLQKADEVRAGARAGRLGVSSVTSS
;
A
#
# COMPACT_ATOMS: atom_id res chain seq x y z
N MET A 1 -11.39 10.85 -17.62
CA MET A 1 -10.64 10.08 -18.63
C MET A 1 -9.90 8.97 -17.90
N ALA A 2 -10.21 7.71 -18.18
CA ALA A 2 -9.53 6.57 -17.58
C ALA A 2 -8.17 6.44 -18.27
N ALA A 3 -7.14 7.06 -17.68
CA ALA A 3 -5.77 6.82 -18.12
C ALA A 3 -5.49 5.33 -17.92
N SER A 4 -5.23 4.63 -19.01
CA SER A 4 -4.67 3.28 -19.03
C SER A 4 -3.42 3.28 -18.16
N ASN A 5 -3.57 2.87 -16.90
CA ASN A 5 -2.53 2.96 -15.90
C ASN A 5 -1.48 1.87 -16.20
N PRO A 6 -0.27 2.23 -16.68
CA PRO A 6 0.78 1.25 -16.97
C PRO A 6 1.23 0.48 -15.71
N LEU A 7 0.81 0.93 -14.53
CA LEU A 7 1.01 0.27 -13.24
C LEU A 7 0.06 -0.90 -12.97
N ALA A 8 -0.96 -1.13 -13.80
CA ALA A 8 -1.99 -2.15 -13.57
C ALA A 8 -1.46 -3.60 -13.64
N THR A 9 -0.31 -3.82 -14.29
CA THR A 9 0.37 -5.11 -14.33
C THR A 9 1.76 -4.98 -13.75
N VAL A 10 1.88 -5.33 -12.47
CA VAL A 10 3.19 -5.43 -11.81
C VAL A 10 3.91 -6.66 -12.39
N PRO A 11 5.14 -6.50 -12.91
CA PRO A 11 5.93 -7.62 -13.42
C PRO A 11 6.11 -8.73 -12.37
N PRO A 12 6.20 -10.01 -12.77
CA PRO A 12 6.34 -11.12 -11.82
C PRO A 12 7.61 -11.04 -10.96
N ALA A 13 8.68 -10.44 -11.50
CA ALA A 13 9.91 -10.15 -10.77
C ALA A 13 9.68 -9.20 -9.57
N LEU A 14 8.63 -8.40 -9.61
CA LEU A 14 8.26 -7.40 -8.61
C LEU A 14 7.07 -7.85 -7.76
N LYS A 15 6.76 -9.16 -7.67
CA LYS A 15 5.64 -9.67 -6.88
C LYS A 15 5.65 -9.21 -5.40
N LYS A 16 6.81 -8.88 -4.83
CA LYS A 16 6.88 -8.33 -3.46
C LYS A 16 6.27 -6.93 -3.35
N ILE A 17 6.32 -6.12 -4.41
CA ILE A 17 5.82 -4.75 -4.39
C ILE A 17 4.31 -4.66 -4.63
N THR A 18 3.67 -5.74 -5.11
CA THR A 18 2.23 -5.75 -5.42
C THR A 18 1.38 -5.42 -4.20
N VAL A 19 1.83 -5.84 -3.00
CA VAL A 19 1.12 -5.57 -1.75
C VAL A 19 1.11 -4.08 -1.45
N PHE A 20 2.23 -3.39 -1.66
CA PHE A 20 2.34 -1.94 -1.46
C PHE A 20 1.56 -1.16 -2.53
N MET A 21 1.62 -1.60 -3.79
CA MET A 21 0.88 -0.99 -4.90
C MET A 21 -0.63 -1.08 -4.68
N ARG A 22 -1.14 -2.28 -4.36
CA ARG A 22 -2.56 -2.49 -4.06
C ARG A 22 -3.00 -1.66 -2.86
N ARG A 23 -2.16 -1.58 -1.82
CA ARG A 23 -2.47 -0.75 -0.65
C ARG A 23 -2.58 0.73 -1.00
N ALA A 24 -1.69 1.23 -1.86
CA ALA A 24 -1.77 2.60 -2.34
C ALA A 24 -3.06 2.86 -3.15
N GLU A 25 -3.50 1.90 -3.98
CA GLU A 25 -4.77 2.01 -4.71
C GLU A 25 -6.01 1.98 -3.80
N GLU A 26 -5.98 1.18 -2.74
CA GLU A 26 -7.04 1.18 -1.72
C GLU A 26 -7.13 2.54 -1.01
N LEU A 27 -5.98 3.12 -0.67
CA LEU A 27 -5.88 4.43 -0.03
C LEU A 27 -6.26 5.59 -0.95
N ASP A 28 -5.96 5.51 -2.24
CA ASP A 28 -6.38 6.51 -3.24
C ASP A 28 -7.90 6.53 -3.41
N ARG A 29 -8.57 5.38 -3.29
CA ARG A 29 -10.03 5.28 -3.32
C ARG A 29 -10.67 5.81 -2.04
N ASP A 30 -9.98 5.64 -0.92
CA ASP A 30 -10.43 6.14 0.38
C ASP A 30 -10.13 7.64 0.52
N THR A 31 -10.99 8.45 -0.10
CA THR A 31 -10.93 9.92 -0.05
C THR A 31 -11.43 10.50 1.28
N SER A 32 -11.79 9.66 2.25
CA SER A 32 -12.35 10.09 3.54
C SER A 32 -11.36 10.87 4.39
N HIS A 33 -10.06 10.65 4.18
CA HIS A 33 -9.00 11.36 4.89
C HIS A 33 -8.01 11.99 3.90
N PRO A 34 -7.66 13.29 4.05
CA PRO A 34 -6.63 13.92 3.22
C PRO A 34 -5.26 13.23 3.39
N ASP A 35 -5.04 12.64 4.55
CA ASP A 35 -3.83 11.88 4.91
C ASP A 35 -3.67 10.60 4.08
N SER A 36 -4.77 9.99 3.60
CA SER A 36 -4.72 8.75 2.82
C SER A 36 -3.88 8.91 1.55
N LYS A 37 -3.95 10.07 0.90
CA LYS A 37 -3.15 10.39 -0.29
C LYS A 37 -1.65 10.47 0.03
N LEU A 38 -1.31 11.03 1.19
CA LEU A 38 0.07 11.10 1.65
C LEU A 38 0.61 9.69 1.90
N VAL A 39 -0.14 8.86 2.62
CA VAL A 39 0.25 7.46 2.88
C VAL A 39 0.38 6.67 1.57
N ALA A 40 -0.53 6.86 0.61
CA ALA A 40 -0.46 6.22 -0.71
C ALA A 40 0.84 6.57 -1.46
N TYR A 41 1.23 7.85 -1.46
CA TYR A 41 2.49 8.31 -2.04
C TYR A 41 3.72 7.64 -1.41
N TYR A 42 3.74 7.51 -0.08
CA TYR A 42 4.85 6.81 0.61
C TYR A 42 4.86 5.32 0.34
N CYS A 43 3.69 4.67 0.22
CA CYS A 43 3.60 3.27 -0.21
C CYS A 43 4.19 3.06 -1.62
N ARG A 44 3.91 3.97 -2.56
CA ARG A 44 4.49 3.95 -3.92
C ARG A 44 5.99 4.20 -3.92
N THR A 45 6.45 5.15 -3.10
CA THR A 45 7.88 5.47 -2.97
C THR A 45 8.66 4.26 -2.44
N HIS A 46 8.11 3.59 -1.42
CA HIS A 46 8.70 2.37 -0.90
C HIS A 46 8.66 1.22 -1.92
N ALA A 47 7.57 1.08 -2.69
CA ALA A 47 7.49 0.11 -3.77
C ALA A 47 8.58 0.34 -4.83
N MET A 48 8.87 1.59 -5.19
CA MET A 48 9.93 1.95 -6.13
C MET A 48 11.32 1.58 -5.59
N ASP A 49 11.60 1.88 -4.32
CA ASP A 49 12.86 1.52 -3.67
C ASP A 49 13.07 0.00 -3.63
N GLN A 50 12.03 -0.75 -3.26
CA GLN A 50 12.04 -2.22 -3.34
C GLN A 50 12.23 -2.72 -4.77
N ALA A 51 11.63 -2.06 -5.76
CA ALA A 51 11.79 -2.44 -7.16
C ALA A 51 13.22 -2.20 -7.67
N MET A 52 13.89 -1.13 -7.21
CA MET A 52 15.30 -0.87 -7.50
C MET A 52 16.23 -1.92 -6.88
N LEU A 53 15.89 -2.43 -5.69
CA LEU A 53 16.64 -3.51 -5.03
C LEU A 53 16.47 -4.88 -5.72
N LEU A 54 15.28 -5.13 -6.28
CA LEU A 54 14.96 -6.38 -7.00
C LEU A 54 15.41 -6.36 -8.47
N ARG A 55 15.76 -5.18 -8.98
CA ARG A 55 16.24 -5.00 -10.34
C ARG A 55 17.62 -5.63 -10.49
N THR A 56 17.71 -6.62 -11.38
CA THR A 56 18.96 -7.21 -11.84
C THR A 56 19.28 -6.68 -13.25
N PRO A 57 20.54 -6.74 -13.71
CA PRO A 57 20.88 -6.29 -15.06
C PRO A 57 20.12 -7.04 -16.16
N GLU A 58 19.72 -8.30 -15.91
CA GLU A 58 18.98 -9.14 -16.86
C GLU A 58 17.50 -8.73 -16.98
N ASN A 59 16.82 -8.48 -15.87
CA ASN A 59 15.40 -8.08 -15.87
C ASN A 59 15.21 -6.56 -16.04
N SER A 60 16.29 -5.76 -15.90
CA SER A 60 16.22 -4.30 -15.96
C SER A 60 15.51 -3.81 -17.21
N LYS A 61 15.78 -4.37 -18.39
CA LYS A 61 15.20 -3.87 -19.65
C LYS A 61 13.68 -4.03 -19.69
N GLU A 62 13.17 -5.10 -19.09
CA GLU A 62 11.73 -5.38 -18.99
C GLU A 62 11.07 -4.50 -17.92
N LEU A 63 11.78 -4.23 -16.82
CA LEU A 63 11.25 -3.43 -15.70
C LEU A 63 11.32 -1.91 -15.94
N MET A 64 12.27 -1.42 -16.74
CA MET A 64 12.44 0.01 -17.02
C MET A 64 11.14 0.75 -17.40
N PRO A 65 10.31 0.29 -18.36
CA PRO A 65 9.07 1.00 -18.69
C PRO A 65 8.10 1.11 -17.50
N PHE A 66 8.02 0.08 -16.66
CA PHE A 66 7.21 0.11 -15.44
C PHE A 66 7.78 1.09 -14.41
N LEU A 67 9.11 1.06 -14.20
CA LEU A 67 9.80 1.93 -13.24
C LEU A 67 9.69 3.41 -13.62
N VAL A 68 9.84 3.73 -14.92
CA VAL A 68 9.67 5.10 -15.43
C VAL A 68 8.25 5.58 -15.18
N ALA A 69 7.24 4.77 -15.54
CA ALA A 69 5.85 5.16 -15.30
C ALA A 69 5.50 5.29 -13.80
N LEU A 70 6.12 4.48 -12.94
CA LEU A 70 5.98 4.61 -11.48
C LEU A 70 6.59 5.93 -10.98
N MET A 71 7.74 6.33 -11.52
CA MET A 71 8.35 7.63 -11.19
C MET A 71 7.50 8.80 -11.66
N ASP A 72 7.00 8.78 -12.90
CA ASP A 72 6.14 9.85 -13.43
C ASP A 72 4.92 10.04 -12.52
N ARG A 73 4.31 8.93 -12.08
CA ARG A 73 3.17 8.98 -11.15
C ARG A 73 3.54 9.57 -9.79
N LEU A 74 4.71 9.20 -9.25
CA LEU A 74 5.19 9.76 -7.99
C LEU A 74 5.40 11.26 -8.08
N GLU A 75 5.91 11.76 -9.21
CA GLU A 75 6.10 13.19 -9.43
C GLU A 75 4.75 13.95 -9.52
N GLU A 76 3.75 13.36 -10.16
CA GLU A 76 2.39 13.91 -10.19
C GLU A 76 1.76 13.94 -8.79
N ASP A 77 1.82 12.82 -8.05
CA ASP A 77 1.28 12.72 -6.70
C ASP A 77 1.97 13.74 -5.77
N LYS A 78 3.28 13.90 -5.88
CA LYS A 78 4.05 14.89 -5.10
C LYS A 78 3.63 16.33 -5.38
N LYS A 79 3.29 16.67 -6.63
CA LYS A 79 2.77 18.00 -6.98
C LYS A 79 1.38 18.24 -6.41
N SER A 80 0.58 17.18 -6.26
CA SER A 80 -0.77 17.25 -5.68
C SER A 80 -0.76 17.30 -4.15
N LEU A 81 0.34 16.93 -3.49
CA LEU A 81 0.43 16.90 -2.03
C LEU A 81 0.90 18.26 -1.49
N PRO A 82 0.34 18.72 -0.36
CA PRO A 82 0.85 19.91 0.32
C PRO A 82 2.31 19.67 0.73
N ALA A 83 3.12 20.73 0.67
CA ALA A 83 4.52 20.69 1.07
C ALA A 83 4.63 20.48 2.58
N GLN A 84 4.55 19.22 3.01
CA GLN A 84 4.75 18.80 4.38
C GLN A 84 6.21 18.40 4.59
N SER A 85 6.73 18.63 5.79
CA SER A 85 8.05 18.16 6.14
C SER A 85 8.08 16.62 6.23
N PRO A 86 9.22 15.96 5.93
CA PRO A 86 9.32 14.52 6.06
C PRO A 86 9.06 14.00 7.49
N ALA A 87 9.24 14.86 8.51
CA ALA A 87 8.92 14.54 9.89
C ALA A 87 7.40 14.46 10.14
N GLU A 88 6.64 15.42 9.61
CA GLU A 88 5.17 15.40 9.69
C GLU A 88 4.60 14.20 8.95
N ALA A 89 5.11 13.93 7.75
CA ALA A 89 4.69 12.78 6.97
C ALA A 89 4.94 11.44 7.68
N LYS A 90 6.08 11.32 8.39
CA LYS A 90 6.35 10.14 9.24
C LYS A 90 5.31 9.99 10.34
N GLY A 91 4.95 11.08 11.03
CA GLY A 91 3.91 11.06 12.06
C GLY A 91 2.54 10.65 11.51
N VAL A 92 2.17 11.10 10.32
CA VAL A 92 0.90 10.71 9.65
C VAL A 92 0.89 9.22 9.30
N VAL A 93 1.99 8.70 8.75
CA VAL A 93 2.12 7.28 8.40
C VAL A 93 2.10 6.41 9.66
N GLU A 94 2.76 6.83 10.73
CA GLU A 94 2.75 6.13 12.03
C GLU A 94 1.33 6.10 12.63
N ALA A 95 0.65 7.25 12.68
CA ALA A 95 -0.72 7.32 13.17
C ALA A 95 -1.70 6.48 12.32
N PHE A 96 -1.46 6.35 11.01
CA PHE A 96 -2.22 5.44 10.16
C PHE A 96 -1.95 3.98 10.51
N ALA A 97 -0.68 3.60 10.69
CA ALA A 97 -0.28 2.25 11.07
C ALA A 97 -0.90 1.83 12.42
N ASP A 98 -0.88 2.72 13.41
CA ASP A 98 -1.48 2.49 14.72
C ASP A 98 -2.99 2.26 14.63
N ARG A 99 -3.71 3.07 13.83
CA ARG A 99 -5.15 2.88 13.60
C ARG A 99 -5.47 1.52 12.96
N VAL A 100 -4.67 1.09 11.99
CA VAL A 100 -4.83 -0.22 11.34
C VAL A 100 -4.58 -1.34 12.35
N LEU A 101 -3.55 -1.21 13.18
CA LEU A 101 -3.22 -2.20 14.21
C LEU A 101 -4.32 -2.30 15.26
N GLN A 102 -4.79 -1.16 15.77
CA GLN A 102 -5.91 -1.10 16.72
C GLN A 102 -7.17 -1.74 16.15
N LYS A 103 -7.53 -1.43 14.89
CA LYS A 103 -8.69 -2.03 14.22
C LYS A 103 -8.53 -3.54 14.07
N ALA A 104 -7.32 -4.01 13.75
CA ALA A 104 -7.02 -5.43 13.66
C ALA A 104 -7.13 -6.12 15.02
N ASP A 105 -6.69 -5.49 16.10
CA ASP A 105 -6.85 -6.00 17.47
C ASP A 105 -8.30 -6.05 17.92
N GLU A 106 -9.12 -5.03 17.60
CA GLU A 106 -10.57 -5.04 17.83
C GLU A 106 -11.24 -6.23 17.12
N VAL A 107 -10.91 -6.45 15.84
CA VAL A 107 -11.42 -7.58 15.06
C VAL A 107 -10.91 -8.90 15.63
N ARG A 108 -9.66 -8.98 16.10
CA ARG A 108 -9.09 -10.19 16.70
C ARG A 108 -9.75 -10.52 18.04
N ALA A 109 -10.02 -9.50 18.87
CA ALA A 109 -10.73 -9.63 20.14
C ALA A 109 -12.20 -10.04 19.91
N GLY A 110 -12.89 -9.42 18.96
CA GLY A 110 -14.26 -9.77 18.56
C GLY A 110 -14.36 -11.16 17.92
N ALA A 111 -13.39 -11.55 17.09
CA ALA A 111 -13.35 -12.89 16.46
C ALA A 111 -13.00 -14.01 17.45
N ARG A 112 -12.42 -13.69 18.62
CA ARG A 112 -12.28 -14.64 19.73
C ARG A 112 -13.61 -14.91 20.43
N ALA A 113 -14.51 -13.92 20.52
CA ALA A 113 -15.85 -14.13 21.05
C ALA A 113 -16.71 -15.02 20.12
N GLY A 114 -16.53 -14.94 18.80
CA GLY A 114 -17.22 -15.80 17.83
C GLY A 114 -16.72 -17.25 17.74
N ARG A 115 -15.50 -17.54 18.22
CA ARG A 115 -14.90 -18.89 18.17
C ARG A 115 -15.02 -19.70 19.48
N LEU A 116 -15.71 -19.16 20.48
CA LEU A 116 -16.05 -19.88 21.72
C LEU A 116 -17.49 -20.41 21.73
N GLY A 117 -18.25 -20.26 20.64
CA GLY A 117 -19.65 -20.65 20.53
C GLY A 117 -19.93 -21.97 19.79
N VAL A 118 -18.95 -22.84 19.55
CA VAL A 118 -19.20 -24.16 18.92
C VAL A 118 -18.38 -25.28 19.57
N SER A 119 -18.60 -25.49 20.87
CA SER A 119 -18.30 -26.77 21.53
C SER A 119 -19.37 -27.05 22.56
N SER A 120 -20.60 -27.29 22.12
CA SER A 120 -21.58 -28.00 22.93
C SER A 120 -22.33 -29.01 22.07
N VAL A 121 -22.13 -30.27 22.46
CA VAL A 121 -22.98 -31.45 22.29
C VAL A 121 -23.25 -31.97 20.87
N THR A 122 -22.37 -32.85 20.41
CA THR A 122 -22.82 -34.10 19.77
C THR A 122 -21.99 -35.24 20.34
N SER A 123 -22.62 -36.38 20.59
CA SER A 123 -22.13 -37.67 21.13
C SER A 123 -22.70 -37.94 22.53
N SER A 124 -23.37 -39.05 22.84
CA SER A 124 -24.05 -40.14 22.12
C SER A 124 -24.93 -40.82 23.17
#